data_AF-A0A0B2BVV7-F1
#
_entry.id   AF-A0A0B2BVV7-F1
#
_cell.length_a   1.000
_cell.length_b   1.000
_cell.length_c   1.000
_cell.angle_alpha   90.00
_cell.angle_beta   90.00
_cell.angle_gamma   90.00
#
_symmetry.space_group_name_H-M   'P 1'
#
loop_
_entity.id
_entity.type
_entity.pdbx_description
1 polymer ?
#
loop_
_entity_poly.entity_id
_entity_poly.type
_entity_poly.pdbx_seq_one_letter_code
_entity_poly.pdbx_strand_id
1 'polypeptide(L)'
;MHETAELAAIMERLRAGHDMLPFLTGLHPAGQMQLRPMPFEMQALLEATTDYRPPDPGQGPVWLQVASLDDAAELIVYRVIGGTLYVVAPEP
;
A
#
# COMPACT_ATOMS: atom_id res chain seq x y z
N MET A 1 -13.58 14.57 -4.69
CA MET A 1 -12.61 15.65 -4.38
C MET A 1 -11.87 15.42 -3.06
N HIS A 2 -12.49 14.84 -2.02
CA HIS A 2 -11.80 14.58 -0.74
C HIS A 2 -10.77 13.44 -0.81
N GLU A 3 -11.09 12.36 -1.51
CA GLU A 3 -10.23 11.16 -1.62
C GLU A 3 -8.89 11.45 -2.31
N THR A 4 -8.88 12.22 -3.39
CA THR A 4 -7.63 12.59 -4.09
C THR A 4 -6.68 13.41 -3.20
N ALA A 5 -7.23 14.32 -2.39
CA ALA A 5 -6.45 15.13 -1.45
C ALA A 5 -5.92 14.29 -0.28
N GLU A 6 -6.72 13.33 0.21
CA GLU A 6 -6.33 12.34 1.22
C GLU A 6 -5.15 11.48 0.73
N LEU A 7 -5.28 10.88 -0.46
CA LEU A 7 -4.23 10.06 -1.06
C LEU A 7 -2.93 10.85 -1.28
N ALA A 8 -3.03 12.09 -1.76
CA ALA A 8 -1.87 12.97 -1.93
C ALA A 8 -1.17 13.24 -0.59
N ALA A 9 -1.92 13.54 0.48
CA ALA A 9 -1.34 13.77 1.80
C ALA A 9 -0.64 12.53 2.38
N ILE A 10 -1.20 11.33 2.14
CA ILE A 10 -0.58 10.07 2.57
C ILE A 10 0.69 9.79 1.77
N MET A 11 0.69 10.01 0.45
CA MET A 11 1.88 9.86 -0.38
C MET A 11 3.00 10.80 0.04
N GLU A 12 2.69 12.06 0.36
CA GLU A 12 3.68 13.01 0.88
C GLU A 12 4.25 12.56 2.23
N ARG A 13 3.42 12.01 3.13
CA ARG A 13 3.90 11.39 4.39
C ARG A 13 4.83 10.21 4.14
N LEU A 14 4.48 9.33 3.21
CA LEU A 14 5.30 8.15 2.86
C LEU A 14 6.66 8.57 2.29
N ARG A 15 6.68 9.61 1.44
CA ARG A 15 7.91 10.18 0.87
C ARG A 15 8.77 10.88 1.92
N ALA A 16 8.15 11.72 2.76
CA ALA A 16 8.83 12.47 3.82
C ALA A 16 9.36 11.57 4.95
N GLY A 17 8.78 10.37 5.12
CA GLY A 17 9.31 9.33 6.01
C GLY A 17 10.69 8.78 5.58
N HIS A 18 11.15 9.13 4.37
CA HIS A 18 12.50 9.04 3.78
C HIS A 18 13.33 7.74 3.90
N ASP A 19 12.91 6.73 4.65
CA ASP A 19 13.69 5.50 4.91
C ASP A 19 12.86 4.20 4.94
N MET A 20 11.57 4.24 4.53
CA MET A 20 10.72 3.03 4.55
C MET A 20 10.42 2.44 3.18
N LEU A 21 10.82 3.06 2.07
CA LEU A 21 10.86 2.41 0.75
C LEU A 21 12.14 1.58 0.42
N PRO A 22 13.13 1.33 1.30
CA PRO A 22 14.32 0.53 0.95
C PRO A 22 14.13 -0.95 0.61
N PHE A 23 12.90 -1.49 0.62
CA PHE A 23 12.66 -2.85 0.12
C PHE A 23 12.01 -2.91 -1.26
N LEU A 24 11.37 -1.83 -1.71
CA LEU A 24 10.90 -1.70 -3.11
C LEU A 24 12.02 -1.19 -4.05
N THR A 25 13.14 -0.73 -3.50
CA THR A 25 14.29 -0.15 -4.20
C THR A 25 15.18 -1.13 -4.96
N GLY A 26 14.84 -2.43 -4.98
CA GLY A 26 15.45 -3.34 -5.95
C GLY A 26 15.05 -3.03 -7.40
N LEU A 27 13.90 -2.36 -7.60
CA LEU A 27 13.28 -2.26 -8.92
C LEU A 27 12.85 -0.84 -9.35
N HIS A 28 12.41 0.06 -8.44
CA HIS A 28 11.95 1.40 -8.84
C HIS A 28 12.28 2.52 -7.82
N PRO A 29 12.65 3.74 -8.29
CA PRO A 29 12.82 4.92 -7.43
C PRO A 29 11.54 5.28 -6.68
N ALA A 30 11.66 5.70 -5.42
CA ALA A 30 10.55 6.16 -4.57
C ALA A 30 9.65 7.25 -5.22
N GLY A 31 10.23 8.06 -6.11
CA GLY A 31 9.49 9.08 -6.86
C GLY A 31 8.53 8.54 -7.93
N GLN A 32 8.65 7.26 -8.32
CA GLN A 32 7.80 6.59 -9.31
C GLN A 32 6.68 5.76 -8.67
N MET A 33 6.57 5.79 -7.35
CA MET A 33 5.56 5.05 -6.60
C MET A 33 4.30 5.90 -6.40
N GLN A 34 3.12 5.29 -6.58
CA GLN A 34 1.82 5.92 -6.36
C GLN A 34 0.87 4.97 -5.61
N LEU A 35 -0.09 5.55 -4.87
CA LEU A 35 -1.24 4.80 -4.36
C LEU A 35 -2.20 4.53 -5.51
N ARG A 36 -2.44 3.25 -5.78
CA ARG A 36 -3.41 2.79 -6.78
C ARG A 36 -4.48 1.94 -6.11
N PRO A 37 -5.73 1.95 -6.63
CA PRO A 37 -6.76 1.06 -6.13
C PRO A 37 -6.24 -0.39 -6.14
N MET A 38 -6.45 -1.09 -5.04
CA MET A 38 -6.03 -2.48 -4.93
C MET A 38 -6.75 -3.32 -5.99
N PRO A 39 -6.03 -4.11 -6.80
CA PRO A 39 -6.65 -5.05 -7.73
C PRO A 39 -7.58 -6.01 -6.98
N PHE A 40 -8.72 -6.34 -7.57
CA PHE A 40 -9.73 -7.18 -6.94
C PHE A 40 -9.16 -8.55 -6.55
N GLU A 41 -8.34 -9.15 -7.41
CA GLU A 41 -7.70 -10.44 -7.19
C GLU A 41 -6.76 -10.38 -5.98
N MET A 42 -6.01 -9.28 -5.84
CA MET A 42 -5.10 -9.08 -4.71
C MET A 42 -5.87 -8.88 -3.40
N GLN A 43 -6.97 -8.13 -3.44
CA GLN A 43 -7.84 -7.97 -2.28
C GLN A 43 -8.43 -9.32 -1.83
N ALA A 44 -8.93 -10.13 -2.77
CA ALA A 44 -9.47 -11.45 -2.47
C ALA A 44 -8.42 -12.39 -1.84
N LEU A 45 -7.16 -12.31 -2.27
CA LEU A 45 -6.06 -13.08 -1.67
C LEU A 45 -5.77 -12.64 -0.23
N LEU A 46 -5.75 -11.33 0.05
CA LEU A 46 -5.57 -10.83 1.41
C LEU A 46 -6.73 -11.28 2.31
N GLU A 47 -7.97 -11.15 1.85
CA GLU A 47 -9.17 -11.55 2.61
C GLU A 47 -9.25 -13.06 2.87
N ALA A 48 -8.64 -13.89 2.01
CA ALA A 48 -8.54 -15.33 2.25
C ALA A 48 -7.50 -15.71 3.32
N THR A 49 -6.63 -14.78 3.71
CA THR A 49 -5.56 -15.03 4.69
C THR A 49 -6.12 -14.89 6.11
N THR A 50 -5.92 -15.90 6.97
CA THR A 50 -6.59 -16.00 8.28
C THR A 50 -6.19 -14.92 9.28
N ASP A 51 -4.97 -14.43 9.19
CA ASP A 51 -4.40 -13.40 10.06
C ASP A 51 -4.52 -11.98 9.49
N TYR A 52 -5.01 -11.84 8.26
CA TYR A 52 -5.20 -10.53 7.65
C TYR A 52 -6.29 -9.74 8.36
N ARG A 53 -5.95 -8.51 8.74
CA ARG A 53 -6.91 -7.51 9.20
C ARG A 53 -6.79 -6.28 8.30
N PRO A 54 -7.90 -5.83 7.68
CA PRO A 54 -7.86 -4.63 6.86
C PRO A 54 -7.46 -3.42 7.71
N PRO A 55 -6.71 -2.45 7.14
CA PRO A 55 -6.39 -1.21 7.83
C PRO A 55 -7.65 -0.46 8.24
N ASP A 56 -7.56 0.27 9.34
CA ASP A 56 -8.62 1.18 9.75
C ASP A 56 -8.77 2.32 8.73
N PRO A 57 -10.00 2.69 8.31
CA PRO A 57 -10.23 3.77 7.35
C PRO A 57 -9.64 5.09 7.82
N GLY A 58 -8.91 5.77 6.94
CA GLY A 58 -8.31 7.08 7.19
C GLY A 58 -7.13 7.06 8.18
N GLN A 59 -6.79 5.90 8.76
CA GLN A 59 -5.59 5.73 9.57
C GLN A 59 -4.37 5.55 8.67
N GLY A 60 -3.16 5.77 9.21
CA GLY A 60 -1.92 5.70 8.43
C GLY A 60 -1.76 4.37 7.64
N PRO A 61 -1.00 4.39 6.53
CA PRO A 61 -0.74 3.20 5.75
C PRO A 61 -0.06 2.13 6.61
N VAL A 62 -0.37 0.86 6.35
CA VAL A 62 0.22 -0.29 7.03
C VAL A 62 1.16 -1.03 6.09
N TRP A 63 2.18 -1.65 6.68
CA TRP A 63 3.09 -2.55 5.98
C TRP A 63 2.58 -3.98 6.13
N LEU A 64 2.34 -4.65 5.01
CA LEU A 64 2.00 -6.06 4.97
C LEU A 64 3.16 -6.80 4.33
N GLN A 65 3.67 -7.81 5.03
CA GLN A 65 4.60 -8.76 4.47
C GLN A 65 3.83 -10.05 4.18
N VAL A 66 3.83 -10.45 2.92
CA VAL A 66 3.22 -11.69 2.45
C VAL A 66 4.34 -12.68 2.20
N ALA A 67 4.49 -13.64 3.10
CA ALA A 67 5.44 -14.74 2.93
C ALA A 67 4.87 -15.80 1.98
N SER A 68 5.68 -16.20 1.01
CA SER A 68 5.53 -17.38 0.18
C SER A 68 6.65 -18.37 0.50
N LEU A 69 6.51 -19.62 0.05
CA LEU A 69 7.44 -20.72 0.36
C LEU A 69 8.91 -20.38 0.07
N ASP A 70 9.17 -19.64 -1.01
CA ASP A 70 10.53 -19.31 -1.47
C ASP A 70 10.81 -17.79 -1.54
N ASP A 71 9.83 -16.94 -1.22
CA ASP A 71 9.93 -15.49 -1.41
C ASP A 71 9.04 -14.72 -0.42
N ALA A 72 9.30 -13.44 -0.20
CA ALA A 72 8.44 -12.56 0.59
C ALA A 72 8.16 -11.28 -0.19
N ALA A 73 6.87 -10.99 -0.40
CA ALA A 73 6.42 -9.75 -0.99
C ALA A 73 6.05 -8.76 0.10
N GLU A 74 6.45 -7.50 -0.06
CA GLU A 74 6.08 -6.42 0.84
C GLU A 74 5.14 -5.44 0.15
N LEU A 75 4.06 -5.11 0.83
CA LEU A 75 2.97 -4.28 0.32
C LEU A 75 2.69 -3.15 1.31
N ILE A 76 2.61 -1.93 0.82
CA ILE A 76 2.12 -0.80 1.60
C ILE A 76 0.65 -0.63 1.24
N VAL A 77 -0.25 -0.84 2.20
CA VAL A 77 -1.70 -0.79 2.01
C VAL A 77 -2.29 0.35 2.82
N TYR A 78 -3.19 1.11 2.20
CA TYR A 78 -3.92 2.20 2.83
C TYR A 78 -5.41 2.05 2.56
N ARG A 79 -6.24 2.31 3.57
CA ARG A 79 -7.69 2.34 3.41
C ARG A 79 -8.18 3.77 3.55
N VAL A 80 -8.74 4.33 2.48
CA VAL A 80 -9.34 5.68 2.54
C VAL A 80 -10.55 5.67 3.47
N ILE A 81 -10.97 6.84 3.95
CA ILE A 81 -12.18 7.00 4.77
C ILE A 81 -13.43 6.43 4.06
N GLY A 82 -13.48 6.52 2.72
CA GLY A 82 -14.54 5.93 1.89
C GLY A 82 -14.55 4.40 1.87
N GLY A 83 -13.54 3.74 2.45
CA GLY A 83 -13.47 2.29 2.63
C GLY A 83 -12.65 1.55 1.55
N THR A 84 -12.32 2.20 0.44
CA THR A 84 -11.52 1.62 -0.66
C THR A 84 -10.08 1.35 -0.20
N LEU A 85 -9.55 0.19 -0.60
CA LEU A 85 -8.16 -0.17 -0.37
C LEU A 85 -7.29 0.30 -1.53
N TYR A 86 -6.15 0.88 -1.17
CA TYR A 86 -5.10 1.32 -2.08
C TYR A 86 -3.79 0.63 -1.71
N VAL A 87 -2.98 0.35 -2.72
CA VAL A 87 -1.63 -0.20 -2.57
C VAL A 87 -0.63 0.74 -3.23
N VAL A 88 0.56 0.86 -2.64
CA VAL A 88 1.68 1.55 -3.29
C VAL A 88 2.26 0.65 -4.38
N ALA A 89 2.25 1.13 -5.62
CA ALA A 89 2.79 0.42 -6.77
C ALA A 89 3.49 1.41 -7.73
N PRO A 90 4.44 0.95 -8.56
CA PRO A 90 5.08 1.80 -9.55
C PRO A 90 4.08 2.28 -10.62
N GLU A 91 4.42 3.40 -11.26
CA GLU A 91 3.80 3.80 -12.52
C GLU A 91 4.00 2.71 -13.59
N PRO A 92 2.97 2.40 -14.39
CA PRO A 92 3.06 1.43 -15.48
C PRO A 92 3.94 1.92 -16.64
#